data_AF-A0A920S114-F1
#
_entry.id   AF-A0A920S114-F1
#
_cell.length_a   1.000
_cell.length_b   1.000
_cell.length_c   1.000
_cell.angle_alpha   90.00
_cell.angle_beta   90.00
_cell.angle_gamma   90.00
#
_symmetry.space_group_name_H-M   'P 1'
#
loop_
_entity.id
_entity.type
_entity.pdbx_description
1 polymer ?
#
loop_
_entity_poly.entity_id
_entity_poly.type
_entity_poly.pdbx_seq_one_letter_code
_entity_poly.pdbx_strand_id
1 'polypeptide(L)'
;MELAVKRRLKEELGIECPIHYLYKFVYHAKYKDVGSEHELCHVYFGLFEGEIKANPEEIDDWKFIKPDDLEERIKNSQKDYTLG
;
A
#
# COMPACT_ATOMS: atom_id res chain seq x y z
N MET A 1 10.34 10.02 8.01
CA MET A 1 9.48 9.01 7.37
C MET A 1 8.02 9.45 7.35
N GLU A 2 7.44 9.83 8.49
CA GLU A 2 6.03 10.27 8.58
C GLU A 2 5.64 11.38 7.57
N LEU A 3 6.47 12.43 7.42
CA LEU A 3 6.24 13.49 6.44
C LEU A 3 6.16 12.96 5.00
N ALA A 4 6.98 11.96 4.66
CA ALA A 4 6.99 11.37 3.32
C ALA A 4 5.71 10.55 3.08
N VAL A 5 5.27 9.79 4.08
CA VAL A 5 4.01 9.01 4.02
C VAL A 5 2.82 9.94 3.85
N LYS A 6 2.70 11.00 4.66
CA LYS A 6 1.62 11.99 4.54
C LYS A 6 1.60 12.66 3.17
N ARG A 7 2.78 12.98 2.63
CA ARG A 7 2.92 13.60 1.31
C ARG A 7 2.44 12.66 0.19
N ARG A 8 2.93 11.41 0.17
CA ARG A 8 2.53 10.39 -0.81
C ARG A 8 1.05 10.03 -0.72
N LEU A 9 0.53 9.85 0.49
CA LEU A 9 -0.89 9.57 0.73
C LEU A 9 -1.81 10.65 0.14
N LYS A 10 -1.38 11.93 0.23
CA LYS A 10 -2.07 13.04 -0.41
C LYS A 10 -1.93 13.04 -1.93
N GLU A 11 -0.72 12.82 -2.45
CA GLU A 11 -0.44 12.88 -3.89
C GLU A 11 -1.09 11.72 -4.67
N GLU A 12 -1.14 10.53 -4.09
CA GLU A 12 -1.64 9.32 -4.76
C GLU A 12 -3.15 9.09 -4.50
N LEU A 13 -3.63 9.29 -3.27
CA LEU A 13 -5.01 8.97 -2.89
C LEU A 13 -5.86 10.20 -2.54
N GLY A 14 -5.26 11.39 -2.46
CA GLY A 14 -5.95 12.60 -2.02
C GLY A 14 -6.31 12.59 -0.52
N ILE A 15 -5.68 11.72 0.27
CA ILE A 15 -6.02 11.51 1.69
C ILE A 15 -5.12 12.34 2.61
N GLU A 16 -5.74 12.99 3.59
CA GLU A 16 -5.06 13.61 4.73
C GLU A 16 -5.66 13.08 6.04
N CYS A 17 -4.88 12.34 6.82
CA CYS A 17 -5.32 11.83 8.12
C CYS A 17 -4.14 11.62 9.10
N PRO A 18 -4.42 11.48 10.41
CA PRO A 18 -3.43 10.99 11.36
C PRO A 18 -2.93 9.59 10.97
N ILE A 19 -1.62 9.39 11.05
CA ILE A 19 -0.99 8.09 10.81
C ILE A 19 -0.18 7.65 12.03
N HIS A 20 -0.17 6.35 12.28
CA HIS A 20 0.49 5.71 13.40
C HIS A 20 1.49 4.69 12.87
N TYR A 21 2.74 4.78 13.30
CA TYR A 21 3.75 3.79 12.98
C TYR A 21 3.41 2.46 13.66
N LEU A 22 3.51 1.35 12.93
CA LEU A 22 3.31 0.01 13.47
C LEU A 22 4.65 -0.71 13.65
N TYR A 23 5.34 -1.00 12.54
CA TYR A 23 6.61 -1.72 12.54
C TYR A 23 7.38 -1.47 11.24
N LYS A 24 8.57 -2.07 11.13
CA LYS A 24 9.35 -2.10 9.90
C LYS A 24 9.93 -3.48 9.67
N PHE A 25 10.14 -3.84 8.41
CA PHE A 25 10.73 -5.10 8.00
C PHE A 25 11.66 -4.90 6.81
N VAL A 26 12.57 -5.85 6.60
CA VAL A 26 13.44 -5.86 5.41
C VAL A 26 12.92 -6.92 4.47
N TYR A 27 12.82 -6.60 3.18
CA TYR A 27 12.52 -7.57 2.14
C TYR A 27 13.44 -7.39 0.94
N HIS A 28 13.59 -8.46 0.17
CA HIS A 28 14.27 -8.45 -1.11
C HIS A 28 13.40 -9.19 -2.14
N ALA A 29 12.95 -8.48 -3.16
CA ALA A 29 12.14 -9.03 -4.25
C ALA A 29 12.82 -8.78 -5.60
N LYS A 30 12.77 -9.75 -6.50
CA LYS A 30 13.22 -9.57 -7.89
C LYS A 30 12.01 -9.25 -8.76
N TYR A 31 12.11 -8.18 -9.53
CA TYR A 31 11.10 -7.82 -10.52
C TYR A 31 11.57 -8.21 -11.92
N LYS A 32 11.18 -9.42 -12.33
CA LYS A 32 11.58 -10.04 -13.61
C LYS A 32 13.11 -9.93 -13.79
N ASP A 33 13.56 -9.62 -15.01
CA ASP A 33 14.97 -9.34 -15.31
C ASP A 33 15.28 -7.82 -15.34
N VAL A 34 14.34 -6.99 -14.88
CA VAL A 34 14.43 -5.52 -14.99
C VAL A 34 15.12 -4.90 -13.77
N GLY A 35 14.91 -5.48 -12.59
CA GLY A 35 15.50 -4.97 -11.36
C GLY A 35 15.15 -5.78 -10.12
N SER A 36 15.59 -5.28 -8.97
CA SER A 36 15.28 -5.85 -7.67
C SER A 36 15.03 -4.75 -6.65
N GLU A 37 14.08 -4.99 -5.76
CA GLU A 37 13.82 -4.16 -4.58
C GLU A 37 14.54 -4.77 -3.38
N HIS A 38 15.34 -3.98 -2.66
CA HIS A 38 15.94 -4.38 -1.40
C HIS A 38 15.78 -3.24 -0.40
N GLU A 39 14.75 -3.34 0.44
CA GLU A 39 14.25 -2.18 1.18
C GLU A 39 14.00 -2.48 2.66
N LEU A 40 14.20 -1.45 3.49
CA LEU A 40 13.70 -1.38 4.86
C LEU A 40 12.32 -0.68 4.84
N CYS A 41 11.26 -1.48 4.70
CA CYS A 41 9.89 -1.00 4.58
C CYS A 41 9.30 -0.62 5.95
N HIS A 42 8.73 0.58 6.06
CA HIS A 42 8.07 1.07 7.28
C HIS A 42 6.56 1.03 7.09
N VAL A 43 5.85 0.35 8.00
CA VAL A 43 4.41 0.17 7.94
C VAL A 43 3.72 1.16 8.86
N TYR A 44 2.73 1.86 8.31
CA TYR A 44 1.90 2.83 9.01
C TYR A 44 0.42 2.46 8.85
N PHE A 45 -0.39 2.90 9.81
CA PHE A 45 -1.85 2.75 9.80
C PHE A 45 -2.51 4.11 10.03
N GLY A 46 -3.61 4.37 9.34
CA GLY A 46 -4.43 5.56 9.52
C GLY A 46 -5.90 5.22 9.30
N LEU A 47 -6.77 5.98 9.96
CA LEU A 47 -8.22 5.92 9.76
C LEU A 47 -8.64 7.16 8.98
N PHE A 48 -9.38 6.95 7.90
CA PHE A 48 -9.88 8.03 7.06
C PHE A 48 -11.33 7.74 6.70
N GLU A 49 -12.18 8.75 6.88
CA GLU A 49 -13.55 8.76 6.43
C GLU A 49 -13.69 9.93 5.45
N GLY A 50 -14.04 9.64 4.21
CA GLY A 50 -14.15 10.65 3.17
C GLY A 50 -14.07 10.07 1.77
N GLU A 51 -14.10 10.97 0.80
CA GLU A 51 -13.95 10.63 -0.62
C GLU A 51 -12.46 10.40 -0.95
N ILE A 52 -12.16 9.29 -1.62
CA ILE A 52 -10.83 9.00 -2.16
C ILE A 52 -10.74 9.61 -3.56
N LYS A 53 -9.69 10.40 -3.79
CA LYS A 53 -9.40 11.02 -5.09
C LYS A 53 -8.08 10.49 -5.59
N ALA A 54 -8.12 9.26 -6.07
CA ALA A 54 -6.95 8.56 -6.58
C ALA A 54 -6.39 9.27 -7.83
N ASN A 55 -5.07 9.43 -7.88
CA ASN A 55 -4.38 9.93 -9.06
C ASN A 55 -4.27 8.80 -10.10
N PRO A 56 -4.92 8.93 -11.29
CA PRO A 56 -4.89 7.89 -12.31
C PRO A 56 -3.51 7.68 -12.95
N GLU A 57 -2.55 8.59 -12.76
CA GLU A 57 -1.16 8.38 -13.22
C GLU A 57 -0.39 7.36 -12.35
N GLU A 58 -0.84 7.13 -11.11
CA GLU A 58 -0.17 6.26 -10.13
C GLU A 58 -1.05 5.05 -9.74
N ILE A 59 -2.39 5.19 -9.76
CA ILE A 59 -3.34 4.18 -9.31
C ILE A 59 -4.36 3.89 -10.43
N ASP A 60 -4.36 2.64 -10.92
CA ASP A 60 -5.28 2.17 -11.96
C ASP A 60 -6.70 1.92 -11.42
N ASP A 61 -6.82 1.31 -10.24
CA ASP A 61 -8.11 1.04 -9.58
C ASP A 61 -7.94 0.90 -8.06
N TRP A 62 -9.02 1.14 -7.30
CA TRP A 62 -9.07 0.96 -5.85
C TRP A 62 -10.44 0.50 -5.37
N LYS A 63 -10.47 -0.23 -4.26
CA LYS A 63 -11.73 -0.62 -3.61
C LYS A 63 -11.57 -0.79 -2.11
N PHE A 64 -12.65 -0.54 -1.38
CA PHE A 64 -12.78 -1.02 -0.01
C PHE A 64 -13.10 -2.51 -0.02
N ILE A 65 -12.45 -3.26 0.87
CA ILE A 65 -12.65 -4.70 1.05
C ILE A 65 -12.70 -5.02 2.54
N LYS A 66 -13.57 -5.96 2.93
CA LYS A 66 -13.59 -6.44 4.32
C LYS A 66 -12.35 -7.30 4.59
N PRO A 67 -11.81 -7.30 5.82
CA PRO A 67 -10.65 -8.13 6.16
C PRO A 67 -10.85 -9.62 5.82
N ASP A 68 -12.00 -10.19 6.17
CA ASP A 68 -12.28 -11.62 5.91
C ASP A 68 -12.28 -11.95 4.41
N ASP A 69 -12.89 -11.09 3.58
CA ASP A 69 -12.91 -11.25 2.13
C ASP A 69 -11.49 -11.12 1.54
N LEU A 70 -10.66 -10.22 2.09
CA LEU A 70 -9.27 -10.05 1.65
C LEU A 70 -8.42 -11.28 1.98
N GLU A 71 -8.59 -11.86 3.17
CA GLU A 71 -7.87 -13.06 3.58
C GLU A 71 -8.18 -14.25 2.66
N GLU A 72 -9.45 -14.46 2.33
CA GLU A 72 -9.86 -15.51 1.38
C GLU A 72 -9.24 -15.29 -0.02
N ARG A 73 -9.22 -14.04 -0.51
CA ARG A 73 -8.63 -13.73 -1.82
C ARG A 73 -7.12 -13.96 -1.86
N ILE A 74 -6.38 -13.58 -0.82
CA ILE A 74 -4.92 -13.82 -0.75
C ILE A 74 -4.64 -15.32 -0.81
N LYS A 75 -5.42 -16.14 -0.10
CA LYS A 75 -5.28 -17.61 -0.11
C LYS A 75 -5.54 -18.21 -1.49
N ASN A 76 -6.51 -17.66 -2.23
CA ASN A 76 -6.95 -18.23 -3.50
C ASN A 76 -6.20 -17.68 -4.73
N SER A 77 -5.59 -16.49 -4.64
CA SER A 77 -4.91 -15.85 -5.78
C SER A 77 -3.72 -14.99 -5.35
N GLN A 78 -2.64 -15.62 -4.91
CA GLN A 78 -1.45 -14.92 -4.43
C GLN A 78 -0.76 -14.05 -5.51
N LYS A 79 -0.86 -14.44 -6.79
CA LYS A 79 -0.26 -13.73 -7.94
C LYS A 79 -0.83 -12.33 -8.19
N ASP A 80 -2.00 -12.02 -7.63
CA ASP A 80 -2.64 -10.71 -7.77
C ASP A 80 -2.05 -9.68 -6.78
N TYR A 81 -1.08 -10.06 -5.96
CA TYR A 81 -0.48 -9.23 -4.92
C TYR A 81 1.03 -9.03 -5.17
N THR A 82 1.56 -7.90 -4.71
CA THR A 82 2.86 -7.33 -5.11
C THR A 82 4.09 -8.22 -4.85
N LEU A 83 4.00 -9.17 -3.91
CA LEU A 83 5.09 -10.10 -3.58
C LEU A 83 4.67 -11.58 -3.78
N GLY A 84 3.72 -11.81 -4.69
CA GLY A 84 3.15 -13.12 -4.99
C GLY A 84 3.91 -13.97 -6.01
#